data_AF-A0AA96UG26-F1
#
_entry.id   AF-A0AA96UG26-F1
#
_cell.length_a   1.000
_cell.length_b   1.000
_cell.length_c   1.000
_cell.angle_alpha   90.00
_cell.angle_beta   90.00
_cell.angle_gamma   90.00
#
_symmetry.space_group_name_H-M   'P 1'
#
loop_
_entity.id
_entity.type
_entity.pdbx_description
1 polymer ?
#
loop_
_entity_poly.entity_id
_entity_poly.type
_entity_poly.pdbx_seq_one_letter_code
_entity_poly.pdbx_strand_id
1 'polypeptide(L)'
;MSYTARGLLVDLLSRPDDWRETCRQMADSSPQGRKTLAAALDELRAWGYYRVEVIRLPNGRVRSEAHVFDRPQTGLLPGATAPGSGEPECGDRGVLPKDLVKEPSLPSGEDTAPLADASPADEEGGREESVPEQTPQLRRAVPPERPEDLDEESLAAVNVLLRAVRPERRLPLGVAEAAALAPLVREWMDRGASQDELRQALLVGLPEVVHSPIAVVRSRLERKKPAGRSAALRQRLAECELCRDPLPEPGLCGSCRGAGRNDVAQEHGAQVTARGMAKVRAAMASSRR
;
A
#
# COMPACT_ATOMS: atom_id res chain seq x y z
N MET A 1 25.04 -24.90 2.17
CA MET A 1 24.30 -23.66 1.86
C MET A 1 24.19 -23.44 0.37
N SER A 2 22.99 -23.64 -0.17
CA SER A 2 22.60 -23.31 -1.54
C SER A 2 22.68 -21.79 -1.81
N TYR A 3 22.74 -21.41 -3.09
CA TYR A 3 22.69 -20.00 -3.49
C TYR A 3 21.37 -19.33 -3.08
N THR A 4 20.26 -20.05 -3.13
CA THR A 4 18.96 -19.55 -2.67
C THR A 4 18.98 -19.29 -1.16
N ALA A 5 19.52 -20.21 -0.35
CA ALA A 5 19.66 -20.00 1.09
C ALA A 5 20.58 -18.82 1.41
N ARG A 6 21.71 -18.68 0.70
CA ARG A 6 22.60 -17.50 0.87
C ARG A 6 21.91 -16.19 0.50
N GLY A 7 21.22 -16.15 -0.64
CA GLY A 7 20.48 -14.96 -1.07
C GLY A 7 19.38 -14.60 -0.08
N LEU A 8 18.65 -15.60 0.41
CA LEU A 8 17.61 -15.41 1.43
C LEU A 8 18.19 -14.89 2.76
N LEU A 9 19.34 -15.39 3.18
CA LEU A 9 20.01 -14.89 4.40
C LEU A 9 20.38 -13.41 4.27
N VAL A 10 20.97 -13.01 3.14
CA VAL A 10 21.33 -11.60 2.88
C VAL A 10 20.09 -10.71 2.83
N ASP A 11 19.01 -11.17 2.18
CA ASP A 11 17.74 -10.45 2.14
C ASP A 11 17.17 -10.27 3.55
N LEU A 12 17.14 -11.33 4.36
CA LEU A 12 16.65 -11.27 5.73
C LEU A 12 17.48 -10.36 6.64
N LEU A 13 18.81 -10.36 6.50
CA LEU A 13 19.71 -9.50 7.27
C LEU A 13 19.68 -8.03 6.83
N SER A 14 19.20 -7.74 5.62
CA SER A 14 19.07 -6.37 5.10
C SER A 14 17.79 -5.67 5.58
N ARG A 15 16.91 -6.40 6.26
CA ARG A 15 15.65 -5.87 6.79
C ARG A 15 15.91 -5.18 8.13
N PRO A 16 15.12 -4.15 8.48
CA PRO A 16 15.22 -3.52 9.78
C PRO A 16 14.87 -4.50 10.90
N ASP A 17 15.43 -4.25 12.08
CA ASP A 17 15.05 -4.96 13.30
C ASP A 17 13.54 -4.87 13.54
N ASP A 18 12.95 -5.90 14.15
CA ASP A 18 11.50 -6.03 14.40
C ASP A 18 10.59 -6.05 13.15
N TRP A 19 11.14 -6.31 11.96
CA TRP A 19 10.35 -6.55 10.75
C TRP A 19 9.33 -7.68 10.95
N ARG A 20 8.09 -7.44 10.51
CA ARG A 20 6.97 -8.38 10.70
C ARG A 20 6.47 -8.90 9.36
N GLU A 21 6.82 -10.14 9.06
CA GLU A 21 6.26 -10.87 7.94
C GLU A 21 6.15 -12.35 8.30
N THR A 22 5.10 -12.99 7.79
CA THR A 22 4.95 -14.44 7.97
C THR A 22 5.74 -15.19 6.90
N CYS A 23 6.23 -16.40 7.22
CA CYS A 23 6.89 -17.26 6.22
C CYS A 23 6.02 -17.48 4.97
N ARG A 24 4.69 -17.51 5.13
CA ARG A 24 3.73 -17.63 4.01
C ARG A 24 3.74 -16.38 3.12
N GLN A 25 3.67 -15.18 3.70
CA GLN A 25 3.73 -13.94 2.93
C GLN A 25 5.06 -13.80 2.19
N MET A 26 6.16 -14.14 2.85
CA MET A 26 7.49 -14.15 2.23
C MET A 26 7.59 -15.16 1.08
N ALA A 27 6.93 -16.32 1.22
CA ALA A 27 6.86 -17.34 0.18
C ALA A 27 5.98 -16.94 -1.01
N ASP A 28 4.98 -16.10 -0.78
CA ASP A 28 4.04 -15.63 -1.80
C ASP A 28 4.62 -14.49 -2.64
N SER A 29 5.49 -13.67 -2.06
CA SER A 29 6.19 -12.58 -2.75
C SER A 29 7.48 -13.04 -3.45
N SER A 30 8.00 -14.23 -3.12
CA SER A 30 9.26 -14.74 -3.68
C SER A 30 9.09 -15.27 -5.11
N PRO A 31 9.93 -14.84 -6.07
CA PRO A 31 9.91 -15.34 -7.45
C PRO A 31 10.33 -16.81 -7.58
N GLN A 32 10.96 -17.40 -6.56
CA GLN A 32 11.46 -18.78 -6.55
C GLN A 32 10.41 -19.80 -6.12
N GLY A 33 9.25 -19.34 -5.67
CA GLY A 33 8.12 -20.15 -5.25
C GLY A 33 8.24 -20.76 -3.86
N ARG A 34 7.09 -21.14 -3.28
CA ARG A 34 6.95 -21.53 -1.87
C ARG A 34 7.84 -22.70 -1.45
N LYS A 35 7.96 -23.74 -2.29
CA LYS A 35 8.73 -24.95 -1.97
C LYS A 35 10.21 -24.65 -1.83
N THR A 36 10.75 -23.85 -2.75
CA THR A 36 12.17 -23.46 -2.77
C THR A 36 12.52 -22.60 -1.56
N LEU A 37 11.63 -21.67 -1.19
CA LEU A 37 11.83 -20.84 0.00
C LEU A 37 11.79 -21.67 1.29
N ALA A 38 10.84 -22.61 1.42
CA ALA A 38 10.77 -23.50 2.57
C ALA A 38 12.05 -24.34 2.72
N ALA A 39 12.53 -24.94 1.62
CA ALA A 39 13.79 -25.69 1.61
C ALA A 39 14.99 -24.81 1.99
N ALA A 40 15.03 -23.56 1.51
CA ALA A 40 16.07 -22.61 1.87
C ALA A 40 16.05 -22.24 3.37
N LEU A 41 14.87 -22.02 3.97
CA LEU A 41 14.74 -21.75 5.41
C LEU A 41 15.13 -22.96 6.27
N ASP A 42 14.78 -24.17 5.83
CA ASP A 42 15.20 -25.40 6.52
C ASP A 42 16.71 -25.59 6.44
N GLU A 43 17.33 -25.27 5.29
CA GLU A 43 18.78 -25.24 5.16
C GLU A 43 19.38 -24.18 6.12
N LEU A 44 18.88 -22.95 6.15
CA LEU A 44 19.38 -21.94 7.08
C LEU A 44 19.24 -22.36 8.55
N ARG A 45 18.18 -23.09 8.90
CA ARG A 45 18.00 -23.66 10.24
C ARG A 45 19.03 -24.74 10.53
N ALA A 46 19.28 -25.65 9.58
CA ALA A 46 20.28 -26.71 9.73
C ALA A 46 21.71 -26.15 9.91
N TRP A 47 22.01 -25.03 9.27
CA TRP A 47 23.30 -24.34 9.39
C TRP A 47 23.38 -23.35 10.58
N GLY A 48 22.30 -23.19 11.34
CA GLY A 48 22.27 -22.35 12.55
C GLY A 48 22.14 -20.85 12.31
N TYR A 49 21.87 -20.40 11.08
CA TYR A 49 21.65 -18.99 10.76
C TYR A 49 20.21 -18.53 11.02
N TYR A 50 19.27 -19.48 11.14
CA TYR A 50 17.86 -19.20 11.32
C TYR A 50 17.27 -20.03 12.47
N ARG A 51 16.55 -19.38 13.38
CA ARG A 51 15.86 -20.03 14.51
C ARG A 51 14.43 -19.51 14.61
N VAL A 52 13.50 -20.38 14.98
CA VAL A 52 12.13 -19.98 15.30
C VAL A 52 11.86 -20.34 16.74
N GLU A 53 11.52 -19.35 17.56
CA GLU A 53 11.13 -19.52 18.95
C GLU A 53 9.63 -19.33 19.08
N VAL A 54 9.00 -20.23 19.84
CA VAL A 54 7.56 -20.23 20.04
C VAL A 54 7.28 -19.69 21.44
N ILE A 55 6.87 -18.43 21.51
CA ILE A 55 6.63 -17.72 22.76
C ILE A 55 5.14 -17.80 23.10
N ARG A 56 4.84 -18.29 24.31
CA ARG A 56 3.49 -18.23 24.88
C ARG A 56 3.32 -16.90 25.59
N LEU A 57 2.41 -16.07 25.09
CA LEU A 57 2.09 -14.78 25.68
C LEU A 57 1.23 -14.97 26.95
N PRO A 58 1.24 -14.00 27.88
CA PRO A 58 0.45 -14.07 29.13
C PRO A 58 -1.06 -14.25 28.92
N ASN A 59 -1.57 -13.91 27.73
CA ASN A 59 -2.97 -14.08 27.34
C ASN A 59 -3.30 -15.48 26.79
N GLY A 60 -2.39 -16.46 26.95
CA GLY A 60 -2.54 -17.82 26.44
C GLY A 60 -2.34 -17.99 24.94
N ARG A 61 -2.06 -16.92 24.19
CA ARG A 61 -1.79 -17.00 22.75
C ARG A 61 -0.33 -17.38 22.48
N VAL A 62 -0.12 -18.15 21.42
CA VAL A 62 1.22 -18.51 20.95
C VAL A 62 1.64 -17.53 19.85
N ARG A 63 2.87 -17.01 19.93
CA ARG A 63 3.53 -16.20 18.91
C ARG A 63 4.83 -16.87 18.51
N SER A 64 5.03 -17.08 17.21
CA SER A 64 6.32 -17.55 16.67
C SER A 64 7.17 -16.34 16.31
N GLU A 65 8.38 -16.27 16.85
CA GLU A 65 9.39 -15.27 16.54
C GLU A 65 10.54 -15.92 15.78
N ALA A 66 10.91 -15.33 14.66
CA ALA A 66 11.99 -15.81 13.82
C ALA A 66 13.23 -14.95 14.06
N HIS A 67 14.33 -15.58 14.46
CA HIS A 67 15.62 -14.95 14.67
C HIS A 67 16.56 -15.34 13.54
N VAL A 68 17.17 -14.33 12.92
CA VAL A 68 18.17 -14.46 11.87
C VAL A 68 19.49 -13.95 12.43
N PHE A 69 20.57 -14.68 12.22
CA PHE A 69 21.88 -14.33 12.76
C PHE A 69 22.90 -14.20 11.62
N ASP A 70 23.79 -13.22 11.72
CA ASP A 70 24.94 -13.07 10.81
C ASP A 70 26.02 -14.14 11.09
N ARG A 71 26.11 -14.59 12.34
CA ARG A 71 26.99 -15.71 12.75
C ARG A 71 26.17 -16.95 13.07
N PRO A 72 26.61 -18.15 12.63
CA PRO A 72 25.86 -19.38 12.86
C PRO A 72 25.81 -19.67 14.36
N GLN A 73 24.59 -19.85 14.88
CA GLN A 73 24.33 -20.20 16.27
C GLN A 73 24.37 -21.72 16.43
N THR A 74 25.56 -22.30 16.35
CA THR A 74 25.77 -23.76 16.46
C THR A 74 25.71 -24.27 17.91
N GLY A 75 25.09 -23.52 18.82
CA GLY A 75 25.08 -23.81 20.26
C GLY A 75 23.71 -24.29 20.75
N LEU A 76 23.63 -25.56 21.14
CA LEU A 76 22.64 -26.05 22.09
C LEU A 76 22.98 -25.42 23.45
N LEU A 77 22.32 -24.34 23.85
CA LEU A 77 22.40 -23.86 25.23
C LEU A 77 21.62 -24.83 26.15
N PRO A 78 22.16 -25.16 27.34
CA PRO A 78 21.54 -26.12 28.24
C PRO A 78 20.22 -25.56 28.76
N GLY A 79 19.11 -26.23 28.47
CA GLY A 79 17.77 -25.87 28.92
C GLY A 79 16.69 -25.84 27.84
N ALA A 80 17.07 -25.88 26.56
CA ALA A 80 16.09 -26.03 25.47
C ALA A 80 15.78 -27.52 25.25
N THR A 81 14.84 -28.08 26.00
CA THR A 81 14.13 -29.27 25.52
C THR A 81 13.49 -28.91 24.19
N ALA A 82 13.87 -29.60 23.11
CA ALA A 82 13.07 -29.56 21.89
C ALA A 82 11.62 -29.86 22.30
N PRO A 83 10.63 -29.02 21.96
CA PRO A 83 9.25 -29.40 22.19
C PRO A 83 9.01 -30.64 21.32
N GLY A 84 8.98 -31.81 21.96
CA GLY A 84 8.45 -32.99 21.33
C GLY A 84 7.05 -32.64 20.87
N SER A 85 6.73 -32.95 19.61
CA SER A 85 5.34 -33.05 19.21
C SER A 85 4.73 -34.08 20.15
N GLY A 86 3.96 -33.65 21.15
CA GLY A 86 3.23 -34.56 22.02
C GLY A 86 2.46 -35.51 21.11
N GLU A 87 2.68 -36.81 21.28
CA GLU A 87 1.85 -37.80 20.59
C GLU A 87 0.40 -37.50 20.95
N PRO A 88 -0.52 -37.55 19.97
CA PRO A 88 -1.92 -37.43 20.30
C PRO A 88 -2.24 -38.61 21.22
N GLU A 89 -2.58 -38.33 22.48
CA GLU A 89 -3.29 -39.31 23.28
C GLU A 89 -4.57 -39.61 22.50
N CYS A 90 -4.60 -40.80 21.88
CA CYS A 90 -5.81 -41.39 21.35
C CYS A 90 -6.65 -41.79 22.56
N GLY A 91 -7.23 -40.79 23.22
CA GLY A 91 -8.34 -40.99 24.12
C GLY A 91 -9.47 -41.58 23.28
N ASP A 92 -9.85 -42.81 23.63
CA ASP A 92 -10.95 -43.54 23.03
C ASP A 92 -12.19 -42.65 22.96
N ARG A 93 -12.48 -42.12 21.77
CA ARG A 93 -13.75 -41.45 21.52
C ARG A 93 -14.76 -42.57 21.34
N GLY A 94 -15.40 -42.93 22.44
CA GLY A 94 -16.64 -43.70 22.42
C GLY A 94 -17.53 -43.16 21.30
N VAL A 95 -17.79 -44.02 20.31
CA VAL A 95 -18.66 -43.75 19.18
C VAL A 95 -20.05 -43.47 19.75
N LEU A 96 -20.44 -42.20 19.81
CA LEU A 96 -21.83 -41.83 20.02
C LEU A 96 -22.60 -42.15 18.74
N PRO A 97 -23.58 -43.07 18.75
CA PRO A 97 -24.44 -43.29 17.59
C PRO A 97 -25.23 -42.01 17.32
N LYS A 98 -25.09 -41.47 16.11
CA LYS A 98 -25.93 -40.38 15.61
C LYS A 98 -27.25 -40.97 15.11
N ASP A 99 -28.18 -41.20 16.04
CA ASP A 99 -29.59 -41.34 15.70
C ASP A 99 -30.34 -40.11 16.19
N LEU A 100 -30.23 -39.02 15.42
CA LEU A 100 -31.12 -37.87 15.55
C LEU A 100 -32.38 -38.16 14.72
N VAL A 101 -33.36 -38.81 15.36
CA VAL A 101 -34.74 -38.75 14.90
C VAL A 101 -35.21 -37.31 15.09
N LYS A 102 -35.63 -36.68 13.99
CA LYS A 102 -36.15 -35.31 13.97
C LYS A 102 -37.64 -35.37 14.25
N GLU A 103 -38.04 -35.21 15.50
CA GLU A 103 -39.45 -34.98 15.83
C GLU A 103 -39.82 -33.52 15.48
N PRO A 104 -40.87 -33.29 14.68
CA PRO A 104 -41.31 -31.95 14.31
C PRO A 104 -42.11 -31.32 15.46
N SER A 105 -41.55 -30.28 16.07
CA SER A 105 -42.19 -29.45 17.10
C SER A 105 -43.01 -28.31 16.52
N LEU A 106 -44.11 -28.65 15.81
CA LEU A 106 -45.14 -27.69 15.45
C LEU A 106 -46.52 -28.23 15.83
N PRO A 107 -47.28 -27.58 16.73
CA PRO A 107 -48.71 -27.82 16.84
C PRO A 107 -49.44 -27.04 15.75
N SER A 108 -50.12 -27.77 14.86
CA SER A 108 -51.23 -27.24 14.07
C SER A 108 -52.43 -27.04 15.00
N GLY A 109 -53.05 -25.86 14.91
CA GLY A 109 -54.36 -25.57 15.46
C GLY A 109 -55.05 -24.58 14.55
N GLU A 110 -56.01 -25.07 13.77
CA GLU A 110 -57.02 -24.29 13.07
C GLU A 110 -57.95 -23.63 14.11
N ASP A 111 -58.37 -22.38 13.88
CA ASP A 111 -59.78 -22.00 13.78
C ASP A 111 -60.00 -20.47 13.82
N THR A 112 -60.57 -19.97 12.72
CA THR A 112 -61.81 -19.19 12.63
C THR A 112 -61.94 -17.83 13.33
N ALA A 113 -62.07 -16.77 12.52
CA ALA A 113 -62.53 -15.42 12.88
C ALA A 113 -64.00 -15.43 13.39
N PRO A 114 -64.47 -14.40 14.12
CA PRO A 114 -65.13 -13.29 13.43
C PRO A 114 -64.97 -11.88 14.06
N LEU A 115 -65.32 -10.89 13.24
CA LEU A 115 -65.46 -9.44 13.47
C LEU A 115 -66.63 -9.08 14.41
N ALA A 116 -66.50 -7.97 15.17
CA ALA A 116 -67.32 -6.73 15.04
C ALA A 116 -67.51 -5.91 16.35
N ASP A 117 -67.27 -4.59 16.21
CA ASP A 117 -67.83 -3.39 16.87
C ASP A 117 -67.98 -3.23 18.39
N ALA A 118 -67.37 -2.17 18.95
CA ALA A 118 -68.07 -0.90 19.25
C ALA A 118 -67.14 0.08 20.02
N SER A 119 -67.16 1.35 19.60
CA SER A 119 -66.59 2.52 20.29
C SER A 119 -67.53 2.97 21.44
N PRO A 120 -67.10 3.80 22.42
CA PRO A 120 -67.06 5.25 22.17
C PRO A 120 -65.93 6.04 22.87
N ALA A 121 -65.91 7.33 22.52
CA ALA A 121 -65.00 8.42 22.90
C ALA A 121 -65.26 9.03 24.29
N ASP A 122 -64.28 9.79 24.79
CA ASP A 122 -64.39 11.19 25.26
C ASP A 122 -62.95 11.71 25.57
N GLU A 123 -62.49 12.77 24.88
CA GLU A 123 -62.23 14.16 25.39
C GLU A 123 -61.24 14.20 26.59
N GLU A 124 -60.22 15.06 26.74
CA GLU A 124 -59.88 16.41 26.26
C GLU A 124 -58.49 16.74 26.89
N GLY A 125 -57.71 17.67 26.34
CA GLY A 125 -56.63 18.32 27.12
C GLY A 125 -55.32 18.59 26.38
N GLY A 126 -55.26 19.73 25.70
CA GLY A 126 -54.12 20.21 24.92
C GLY A 126 -53.02 20.92 25.72
N ARG A 127 -51.87 21.11 25.05
CA ARG A 127 -51.07 22.34 25.11
C ARG A 127 -50.02 22.35 23.99
N GLU A 128 -50.28 23.12 22.95
CA GLU A 128 -49.28 23.69 22.04
C GLU A 128 -48.39 24.68 22.84
N GLU A 129 -47.11 24.83 22.46
CA GLU A 129 -46.66 26.09 21.85
C GLU A 129 -45.22 26.02 21.28
N SER A 130 -45.16 26.22 19.95
CA SER A 130 -44.22 27.04 19.16
C SER A 130 -42.75 26.68 18.97
N VAL A 131 -42.50 26.35 17.70
CA VAL A 131 -41.28 26.42 16.89
C VAL A 131 -40.92 27.88 16.54
N PRO A 132 -39.64 28.18 16.19
CA PRO A 132 -39.44 28.85 14.89
C PRO A 132 -38.33 28.21 14.06
N GLU A 133 -38.78 27.53 13.01
CA GLU A 133 -38.40 27.62 11.61
C GLU A 133 -37.08 28.31 11.28
N GLN A 134 -36.02 27.51 11.14
CA GLN A 134 -35.06 27.69 10.05
C GLN A 134 -34.71 26.30 9.49
N THR A 135 -35.20 26.05 8.28
CA THR A 135 -34.99 24.83 7.50
C THR A 135 -33.72 25.00 6.65
N PRO A 136 -32.57 24.39 6.96
CA PRO A 136 -31.65 23.97 5.92
C PRO A 136 -32.19 22.65 5.42
N GLN A 137 -32.85 22.75 4.27
CA GLN A 137 -33.28 21.67 3.39
C GLN A 137 -32.51 20.38 3.67
N LEU A 138 -33.17 19.42 4.32
CA LEU A 138 -32.70 18.05 4.34
C LEU A 138 -32.50 17.64 2.90
N ARG A 139 -31.24 17.68 2.45
CA ARG A 139 -30.80 16.91 1.30
C ARG A 139 -31.29 15.50 1.59
N ARG A 140 -32.29 15.07 0.82
CA ARG A 140 -32.85 13.72 0.84
C ARG A 140 -31.66 12.79 0.98
N ALA A 141 -31.52 12.18 2.16
CA ALA A 141 -30.49 11.19 2.39
C ALA A 141 -30.78 10.09 1.37
N VAL A 142 -29.98 10.07 0.30
CA VAL A 142 -29.94 8.94 -0.60
C VAL A 142 -29.73 7.73 0.31
N PRO A 143 -30.65 6.75 0.33
CA PRO A 143 -30.46 5.54 1.11
C PRO A 143 -29.08 4.99 0.77
N PRO A 144 -28.25 4.59 1.75
CA PRO A 144 -26.94 4.04 1.43
C PRO A 144 -27.15 2.90 0.46
N GLU A 145 -26.67 3.05 -0.77
CA GLU A 145 -26.74 2.00 -1.78
C GLU A 145 -26.16 0.75 -1.13
N ARG A 146 -26.97 -0.30 -1.07
CA ARG A 146 -26.53 -1.57 -0.52
C ARG A 146 -25.32 -2.00 -1.35
N PRO A 147 -24.31 -2.64 -0.75
CA PRO A 147 -23.10 -3.07 -1.45
C PRO A 147 -23.33 -4.15 -2.55
N GLU A 148 -24.59 -4.41 -2.90
CA GLU A 148 -25.06 -5.42 -3.87
C GLU A 148 -25.20 -4.85 -5.29
N ASP A 149 -25.23 -3.51 -5.45
CA ASP A 149 -25.28 -2.83 -6.76
C ASP A 149 -23.91 -2.27 -7.21
N LEU A 150 -22.84 -2.57 -6.47
CA LEU A 150 -21.50 -2.09 -6.81
C LEU A 150 -20.93 -2.86 -8.00
N ASP A 151 -20.44 -2.14 -9.01
CA ASP A 151 -19.71 -2.74 -10.14
C ASP A 151 -18.52 -3.60 -9.65
N GLU A 152 -18.16 -4.64 -10.41
CA GLU A 152 -17.03 -5.54 -10.10
C GLU A 152 -15.73 -4.76 -9.83
N GLU A 153 -15.48 -3.69 -10.59
CA GLU A 153 -14.32 -2.80 -10.39
C GLU A 153 -14.37 -2.03 -9.06
N SER A 154 -15.57 -1.60 -8.66
CA SER A 154 -15.80 -0.92 -7.38
C SER A 154 -15.61 -1.91 -6.21
N LEU A 155 -16.07 -3.15 -6.34
CA LEU A 155 -15.80 -4.23 -5.38
C LEU A 155 -14.31 -4.58 -5.29
N ALA A 156 -13.59 -4.61 -6.41
CA ALA A 156 -12.15 -4.81 -6.42
C ALA A 156 -11.43 -3.68 -5.66
N ALA A 157 -11.80 -2.43 -5.89
CA ALA A 157 -11.24 -1.27 -5.21
C ALA A 157 -11.51 -1.30 -3.69
N VAL A 158 -12.73 -1.66 -3.27
CA VAL A 158 -13.09 -1.87 -1.85
C VAL A 158 -12.18 -2.91 -1.22
N ASN A 159 -12.01 -4.06 -1.87
CA ASN A 159 -11.16 -5.15 -1.35
C ASN A 159 -9.69 -4.74 -1.22
N VAL A 160 -9.16 -4.02 -2.21
CA VAL A 160 -7.79 -3.49 -2.16
C VAL A 160 -7.61 -2.52 -1.00
N LEU A 161 -8.55 -1.59 -0.81
CA LEU A 161 -8.51 -0.63 0.30
C LEU A 161 -8.56 -1.32 1.66
N LEU A 162 -9.50 -2.24 1.85
CA LEU A 162 -9.63 -2.98 3.11
C LEU A 162 -8.38 -3.80 3.41
N ARG A 163 -7.76 -4.44 2.42
CA ARG A 163 -6.49 -5.15 2.61
C ARG A 163 -5.33 -4.22 2.93
N ALA A 164 -5.28 -3.04 2.32
CA ALA A 164 -4.22 -2.05 2.57
C ALA A 164 -4.27 -1.49 4.00
N VAL A 165 -5.48 -1.24 4.53
CA VAL A 165 -5.68 -0.65 5.87
C VAL A 165 -5.69 -1.70 6.99
N ARG A 166 -6.01 -2.97 6.69
CA ARG A 166 -6.11 -4.08 7.67
C ARG A 166 -4.98 -4.18 8.72
N PRO A 167 -3.69 -3.90 8.41
CA PRO A 167 -2.63 -3.97 9.42
C PRO A 167 -2.76 -2.91 10.53
N GLU A 168 -3.43 -1.79 10.28
CA GLU A 168 -3.50 -0.64 11.18
C GLU A 168 -4.77 -0.66 12.03
N ARG A 169 -4.61 -0.89 13.33
CA ARG A 169 -5.73 -1.00 14.27
C ARG A 169 -6.44 0.32 14.54
N ARG A 170 -5.76 1.45 14.33
CA ARG A 170 -6.32 2.81 14.53
C ARG A 170 -7.27 3.23 13.41
N LEU A 171 -7.34 2.48 12.32
CA LEU A 171 -8.21 2.74 11.18
C LEU A 171 -9.23 1.60 10.99
N PRO A 172 -10.18 1.43 11.93
CA PRO A 172 -11.31 0.55 11.67
C PRO A 172 -12.10 1.14 10.50
N LEU A 173 -12.19 0.38 9.40
CA LEU A 173 -12.92 0.76 8.21
C LEU A 173 -13.89 -0.37 7.84
N GLY A 174 -15.19 -0.04 7.80
CA GLY A 174 -16.23 -0.98 7.39
C GLY A 174 -16.33 -1.13 5.87
N VAL A 175 -17.10 -2.13 5.42
CA VAL A 175 -17.33 -2.36 3.97
C VAL A 175 -18.07 -1.19 3.33
N ALA A 176 -19.09 -0.63 4.00
CA ALA A 176 -19.85 0.52 3.50
C ALA A 176 -18.99 1.79 3.39
N GLU A 177 -18.09 2.02 4.37
CA GLU A 177 -17.16 3.15 4.34
C GLU A 177 -16.12 2.98 3.23
N ALA A 178 -15.62 1.75 3.04
CA ALA A 178 -14.72 1.43 1.95
C ALA A 178 -15.41 1.58 0.58
N ALA A 179 -16.68 1.21 0.45
CA ALA A 179 -17.48 1.42 -0.75
C ALA A 179 -17.61 2.91 -1.09
N ALA A 180 -17.84 3.76 -0.09
CA ALA A 180 -17.88 5.21 -0.27
C ALA A 180 -16.53 5.81 -0.70
N LEU A 181 -15.41 5.10 -0.49
CA LEU A 181 -14.07 5.53 -0.92
C LEU A 181 -13.62 4.86 -2.23
N ALA A 182 -14.38 3.88 -2.74
CA ALA A 182 -14.02 3.10 -3.93
C ALA A 182 -13.69 3.96 -5.16
N PRO A 183 -14.41 5.06 -5.48
CA PRO A 183 -14.08 5.88 -6.65
C PRO A 183 -12.68 6.50 -6.59
N LEU A 184 -12.24 6.95 -5.41
CA LEU A 184 -10.90 7.52 -5.22
C LEU A 184 -9.81 6.45 -5.38
N VAL A 185 -10.10 5.23 -4.91
CA VAL A 185 -9.17 4.10 -5.02
C VAL A 185 -9.08 3.60 -6.46
N ARG A 186 -10.20 3.57 -7.21
CA ARG A 186 -10.19 3.29 -8.64
C ARG A 186 -9.29 4.27 -9.39
N GLU A 187 -9.40 5.56 -9.10
CA GLU A 187 -8.53 6.54 -9.76
C GLU A 187 -7.04 6.35 -9.43
N TRP A 188 -6.71 5.86 -8.23
CA TRP A 188 -5.34 5.43 -7.91
C TRP A 188 -4.91 4.24 -8.76
N MET A 189 -5.78 3.23 -8.90
CA MET A 189 -5.50 2.04 -9.70
C MET A 189 -5.33 2.37 -11.19
N ASP A 190 -6.16 3.26 -11.75
CA ASP A 190 -6.08 3.73 -13.14
C ASP A 190 -4.75 4.46 -13.43
N ARG A 191 -4.18 5.09 -12.40
CA ARG A 191 -2.86 5.74 -12.47
C ARG A 191 -1.69 4.76 -12.32
N GLY A 192 -2.00 3.47 -12.12
CA GLY A 192 -1.05 2.39 -11.93
C GLY A 192 -0.53 2.28 -10.50
N ALA A 193 -1.27 2.74 -9.49
CA ALA A 193 -0.84 2.59 -8.11
C ALA A 193 -0.92 1.13 -7.66
N SER A 194 0.11 0.65 -6.97
CA SER A 194 0.10 -0.69 -6.35
C SER A 194 -0.61 -0.68 -4.98
N GLN A 195 -1.01 -1.86 -4.50
CA GLN A 195 -1.55 -2.00 -3.14
C GLN A 195 -0.55 -1.56 -2.07
N ASP A 196 0.75 -1.78 -2.29
CA ASP A 196 1.81 -1.38 -1.36
C ASP A 196 1.98 0.14 -1.33
N GLU A 197 1.92 0.80 -2.47
CA GLU A 197 1.93 2.28 -2.56
C GLU A 197 0.71 2.89 -1.87
N LEU A 198 -0.47 2.28 -2.06
CA LEU A 198 -1.69 2.69 -1.35
C LEU A 198 -1.52 2.53 0.16
N ARG A 199 -1.00 1.38 0.62
CA ARG A 199 -0.71 1.13 2.04
C ARG A 199 0.27 2.15 2.59
N GLN A 200 1.37 2.40 1.90
CA GLN A 200 2.39 3.36 2.34
C GLN A 200 1.81 4.78 2.43
N ALA A 201 1.06 5.22 1.43
CA ALA A 201 0.43 6.54 1.44
C ALA A 201 -0.58 6.70 2.57
N LEU A 202 -1.40 5.68 2.82
CA LEU A 202 -2.43 5.70 3.84
C LEU A 202 -1.86 5.59 5.26
N LEU A 203 -0.90 4.69 5.49
CA LEU A 203 -0.45 4.36 6.84
C LEU A 203 0.75 5.19 7.34
N VAL A 204 1.63 5.69 6.46
CA VAL A 204 2.84 6.40 6.92
C VAL A 204 2.51 7.75 7.56
N GLY A 205 2.98 7.97 8.78
CA GLY A 205 2.80 9.22 9.52
C GLY A 205 1.36 9.44 9.98
N LEU A 206 0.65 8.37 10.34
CA LEU A 206 -0.70 8.47 10.88
C LEU A 206 -0.69 9.18 12.24
N PRO A 207 -1.66 10.06 12.54
CA PRO A 207 -1.77 10.67 13.86
C PRO A 207 -1.89 9.63 14.99
N GLU A 208 -1.50 10.00 16.21
CA GLU A 208 -1.63 9.13 17.37
C GLU A 208 -3.08 8.80 17.69
N VAL A 209 -3.96 9.80 17.57
CA VAL A 209 -5.40 9.68 17.78
C VAL A 209 -6.13 9.97 16.48
N VAL A 210 -6.97 9.02 16.06
CA VAL A 210 -7.81 9.16 14.86
C VAL A 210 -9.27 9.20 15.30
N HIS A 211 -9.88 10.38 15.17
CA HIS A 211 -11.30 10.57 15.49
C HIS A 211 -12.22 10.12 14.36
N SER A 212 -11.76 10.16 13.10
CA SER A 212 -12.54 9.74 11.93
C SER A 212 -11.65 9.00 10.92
N PRO A 213 -11.71 7.65 10.89
CA PRO A 213 -10.93 6.84 9.96
C PRO A 213 -11.24 7.16 8.50
N ILE A 214 -12.52 7.25 8.15
CA ILE A 214 -12.96 7.54 6.79
C ILE A 214 -12.44 8.90 6.28
N ALA A 215 -12.46 9.94 7.13
CA ALA A 215 -11.99 11.27 6.75
C ALA A 215 -10.47 11.31 6.55
N VAL A 216 -9.71 10.62 7.41
CA VAL A 216 -8.26 10.53 7.28
C VAL A 216 -7.87 9.79 6.00
N VAL A 217 -8.53 8.67 5.72
CA VAL A 217 -8.28 7.89 4.50
C VAL A 217 -8.64 8.71 3.25
N ARG A 218 -9.83 9.31 3.20
CA ARG A 218 -10.25 10.19 2.09
C ARG A 218 -9.23 11.29 1.83
N SER A 219 -8.87 12.05 2.87
CA SER A 219 -7.94 13.17 2.77
C SER A 219 -6.55 12.76 2.28
N ARG A 220 -6.12 11.53 2.60
CA ARG A 220 -4.84 10.99 2.11
C ARG A 220 -4.93 10.51 0.68
N LEU A 221 -6.02 9.84 0.29
CA LEU A 221 -6.26 9.44 -1.10
C LEU A 221 -6.28 10.65 -2.04
N GLU A 222 -6.84 11.78 -1.60
CA GLU A 222 -6.87 13.01 -2.38
C GLU A 222 -5.49 13.67 -2.46
N ARG A 223 -4.81 13.86 -1.31
CA ARG A 223 -3.55 14.64 -1.26
C ARG A 223 -2.32 13.88 -1.73
N LYS A 224 -2.24 12.57 -1.50
CA LYS A 224 -1.05 11.76 -1.79
C LYS A 224 -1.15 11.00 -3.11
N LYS A 225 -2.08 11.41 -3.96
CA LYS A 225 -2.39 10.73 -5.21
C LYS A 225 -1.18 10.72 -6.14
N PRO A 226 -0.78 9.55 -6.67
CA PRO A 226 0.38 9.47 -7.53
C PRO A 226 0.15 10.27 -8.82
N ALA A 227 1.20 10.95 -9.28
CA ALA A 227 1.28 11.36 -10.67
C ALA A 227 1.30 10.07 -11.50
N GLY A 228 0.37 9.91 -12.45
CA GLY A 228 0.22 8.65 -13.18
C GLY A 228 1.55 8.23 -13.84
N ARG A 229 1.81 6.92 -13.96
CA ARG A 229 3.07 6.42 -14.57
C ARG A 229 3.33 7.01 -15.96
N SER A 230 2.27 7.35 -16.70
CA SER A 230 2.34 8.03 -18.00
C SER A 230 2.81 9.49 -17.92
N ALA A 231 2.64 10.17 -16.79
CA ALA A 231 3.23 11.47 -16.52
C ALA A 231 4.71 11.35 -16.13
N ALA A 232 5.09 10.33 -15.34
CA ALA A 232 6.49 10.06 -15.00
C ALA A 232 7.33 9.69 -16.24
N LEU A 233 6.80 8.86 -17.14
CA LEU A 233 7.44 8.54 -18.42
C LEU A 233 7.58 9.75 -19.36
N ARG A 234 6.72 10.76 -19.22
CA ARG A 234 6.81 12.02 -19.99
C ARG A 234 7.90 12.96 -19.47
N GLN A 235 8.45 12.73 -18.29
CA GLN A 235 9.62 13.44 -17.76
C GLN A 235 10.95 12.84 -18.22
N ARG A 236 11.00 12.20 -19.40
CA ARG A 236 12.29 11.89 -20.02
C ARG A 236 12.91 13.21 -20.46
N LEU A 237 13.91 13.66 -19.72
CA LEU A 237 14.80 14.75 -20.12
C LEU A 237 15.29 14.47 -21.55
N ALA A 238 15.20 15.47 -22.42
CA ALA A 238 15.82 15.41 -23.72
C ALA A 238 17.35 15.46 -23.57
N GLU A 239 18.10 15.09 -24.61
CA GLU A 239 19.56 15.21 -24.61
C GLU A 239 19.98 16.39 -25.49
N CYS A 240 21.05 17.07 -25.11
CA CYS A 240 21.67 18.11 -25.92
C CYS A 240 22.19 17.50 -27.21
N GLU A 241 21.85 18.11 -28.34
CA GLU A 241 22.20 17.57 -29.66
C GLU A 241 23.72 17.50 -29.92
N LEU A 242 24.54 18.24 -29.15
CA LEU A 242 25.99 18.30 -29.33
C LEU A 242 26.77 17.51 -28.28
N CYS A 243 26.52 17.77 -26.99
CA CYS A 243 27.26 17.15 -25.88
C CYS A 243 26.50 16.03 -25.17
N ARG A 244 25.22 15.81 -25.53
CA ARG A 244 24.30 14.85 -24.88
C ARG A 244 24.01 15.12 -23.40
N ASP A 245 24.24 16.34 -22.92
CA ASP A 245 23.79 16.74 -21.58
C ASP A 245 22.27 16.67 -21.46
N PRO A 246 21.72 16.25 -20.31
CA PRO A 246 20.27 16.20 -20.09
C PRO A 246 19.66 17.62 -20.04
N LEU A 247 18.56 17.80 -20.77
CA LEU A 247 17.82 19.05 -20.93
C LEU A 247 16.32 18.88 -20.63
N PRO A 248 15.66 19.92 -20.08
CA PRO A 248 14.22 19.90 -19.84
C PRO A 248 13.39 19.88 -21.13
N GLU A 249 13.92 20.45 -22.22
CA GLU A 249 13.32 20.48 -23.55
C GLU A 249 14.39 20.15 -24.61
N PRO A 250 14.03 19.56 -25.77
CA PRO A 250 14.99 19.24 -26.82
C PRO A 250 15.68 20.49 -27.39
N GLY A 251 17.01 20.41 -27.61
CA GLY A 251 17.79 21.48 -28.22
C GLY A 251 19.24 21.53 -27.73
N LEU A 252 19.85 22.73 -27.78
CA LEU A 252 21.22 22.97 -27.33
C LEU A 252 21.27 23.52 -25.91
N CYS A 253 22.16 22.96 -25.08
CA CYS A 253 22.46 23.45 -23.73
C CYS A 253 23.11 24.85 -23.75
N GLY A 254 23.09 25.55 -22.61
CA GLY A 254 23.62 26.91 -22.50
C GLY A 254 25.09 27.02 -22.92
N SER A 255 25.91 26.02 -22.58
CA SER A 255 27.32 25.95 -22.94
C SER A 255 27.52 25.75 -24.45
N CYS A 256 26.81 24.79 -25.06
CA CYS A 256 26.90 24.55 -26.51
C CYS A 256 26.32 25.71 -27.33
N ARG A 257 25.28 26.39 -26.83
CA ARG A 257 24.72 27.61 -27.44
C ARG A 257 25.70 28.78 -27.35
N GLY A 258 26.51 28.82 -26.29
CA GLY A 258 27.56 29.83 -26.09
C GLY A 258 28.83 29.58 -26.91
N ALA A 259 29.22 28.31 -27.11
CA ALA A 259 30.42 27.94 -27.87
C ALA A 259 30.36 28.47 -29.31
N GLY A 260 29.24 28.28 -30.02
CA GLY A 260 29.08 28.79 -31.39
C GLY A 260 29.10 30.33 -31.51
N ARG A 261 28.84 31.08 -30.42
CA ARG A 261 28.96 32.55 -30.41
C ARG A 261 30.39 33.01 -30.16
N ASN A 262 31.16 32.28 -29.36
CA ASN A 262 32.56 32.59 -29.07
C ASN A 262 33.45 32.31 -30.29
N ASP A 263 33.19 31.23 -31.03
CA ASP A 263 33.96 30.92 -32.24
C ASP A 263 33.83 32.01 -33.32
N VAL A 264 32.61 32.48 -33.60
CA VAL A 264 32.36 33.56 -34.57
C VAL A 264 32.98 34.89 -34.11
N ALA A 265 32.93 35.19 -32.82
CA ALA A 265 33.57 36.40 -32.26
C ALA A 265 35.11 36.33 -32.34
N GLN A 266 35.68 35.14 -32.12
CA GLN A 266 37.12 34.89 -32.18
C GLN A 266 37.65 34.96 -33.62
N GLU A 267 36.90 34.42 -34.59
CA GLU A 267 37.23 34.50 -36.01
C GLU A 267 37.21 35.95 -36.53
N HIS A 268 36.18 36.74 -36.18
CA HIS A 268 36.14 38.16 -36.52
C HIS A 268 37.29 38.94 -35.86
N GLY A 269 37.62 38.66 -34.60
CA GLY A 269 38.79 39.25 -33.93
C GLY A 269 40.12 38.93 -34.62
N ALA A 270 40.30 37.69 -35.07
CA ALA A 270 41.49 37.26 -35.80
C ALA A 270 41.61 37.96 -37.16
N GLN A 271 40.52 38.10 -37.92
CA GLN A 271 40.50 38.81 -39.20
C GLN A 271 40.82 40.31 -39.05
N VAL A 272 40.26 40.96 -38.02
CA VAL A 272 40.54 42.38 -37.73
C VAL A 272 42.02 42.56 -37.36
N THR A 273 42.58 41.67 -36.55
CA THR A 273 43.99 41.70 -36.16
C THR A 273 44.92 41.51 -37.36
N ALA A 274 44.64 40.53 -38.22
CA ALA A 274 45.41 40.28 -39.45
C ALA A 274 45.38 41.51 -40.39
N ARG A 275 44.21 42.13 -40.56
CA ARG A 275 44.06 43.36 -41.35
C ARG A 275 44.81 44.55 -40.74
N GLY A 276 44.80 44.69 -39.42
CA GLY A 276 45.56 45.70 -38.70
C GLY A 276 47.08 45.53 -38.90
N MET A 277 47.58 44.31 -38.72
CA MET A 277 49.00 43.99 -38.93
C MET A 277 49.46 44.23 -40.38
N ALA A 278 48.60 43.97 -41.36
CA ALA A 278 48.89 44.26 -42.77
C ALA A 278 49.04 45.77 -43.02
N LYS A 279 48.16 46.60 -42.43
CA LYS A 279 48.25 48.06 -42.54
C LYS A 279 49.52 48.61 -41.88
N VAL A 280 49.88 48.11 -40.69
CA VAL A 280 51.13 48.51 -40.01
C VAL A 280 52.35 48.14 -40.85
N ARG A 281 52.39 46.93 -41.41
CA ARG A 281 53.47 46.51 -42.32
C ARG A 281 53.56 47.40 -43.57
N ALA A 282 52.43 47.77 -44.17
CA ALA A 282 52.39 48.66 -45.32
C ALA A 282 52.91 50.07 -44.98
N ALA A 283 52.50 50.63 -43.83
CA ALA A 283 52.96 51.94 -43.37
C ALA A 283 54.48 51.95 -43.05
N MET A 284 54.98 50.88 -42.43
CA MET A 284 56.41 50.70 -42.17
C MET A 284 57.22 50.59 -43.48
N ALA A 285 56.69 49.90 -44.49
CA ALA A 285 57.34 49.78 -45.79
C ALA A 285 57.34 51.10 -46.59
N SER A 286 56.32 51.95 -46.44
CA SER A 286 56.29 53.28 -47.08
C SER A 286 57.19 54.30 -46.38
N SER A 287 57.49 54.12 -45.09
CA SER A 287 58.41 54.99 -44.32
C SER A 287 59.90 54.76 -44.60
N ARG A 288 60.26 53.69 -45.32
CA ARG A 288 61.65 53.31 -45.65
C ARG A 288 62.09 53.71 -47.07
N ARG A 289 61.31 54.54 -47.77
CA ARG A 289 61.67 55.11 -49.07
C ARG A 289 62.01 56.58 -48.97
#